data_AF-N9LCY3-F1
#
_entry.id   AF-N9LCY3-F1
#
_cell.length_a   1.000
_cell.length_b   1.000
_cell.length_c   1.000
_cell.angle_alpha   90.00
_cell.angle_beta   90.00
_cell.angle_gamma   90.00
#
_symmetry.space_group_name_H-M   'P 1'
#
loop_
_entity.id
_entity.type
_entity.pdbx_description
1 polymer ?
#
loop_
_entity_poly.entity_id
_entity_poly.type
_entity_poly.pdbx_seq_one_letter_code
_entity_poly.pdbx_strand_id
1 'polypeptide(L)' 'MTEFQNLKKQIRDLQIDLNHTGSCTTKGLTQEEIALLDERFFSTLKNKNKVIARINNKPEGFL' A
#
# COMPACT_ATOMS: atom_id res chain seq x y z
N MET A 1 8.90 6.84 -17.92
CA MET A 1 7.54 6.75 -17.33
C MET A 1 7.12 8.13 -16.89
N THR A 2 5.87 8.53 -17.16
CA THR A 2 5.31 9.77 -16.62
C THR A 2 5.13 9.65 -15.10
N GLU A 3 5.02 10.77 -14.40
CA GLU A 3 4.76 10.77 -12.96
C GLU A 3 3.46 10.01 -12.63
N PHE A 4 2.45 10.14 -13.48
CA PHE A 4 1.19 9.38 -13.36
C PHE A 4 1.39 7.87 -13.50
N GLN A 5 2.21 7.42 -14.46
CA GLN A 5 2.57 6.00 -14.60
C GLN A 5 3.35 5.50 -13.37
N ASN A 6 4.25 6.32 -12.81
CA ASN A 6 4.97 5.98 -11.58
C ASN A 6 4.02 5.84 -10.38
N LEU A 7 3.05 6.75 -10.22
CA LEU A 7 2.06 6.67 -9.14
C LEU A 7 1.16 5.43 -9.29
N LYS A 8 0.73 5.10 -10.52
CA LYS A 8 -0.02 3.86 -10.80
C LYS A 8 0.79 2.60 -10.44
N LYS A 9 2.08 2.56 -10.80
CA LYS A 9 2.97 1.47 -10.41
C LYS A 9 3.08 1.35 -8.89
N GLN A 10 3.28 2.47 -8.19
CA GLN A 10 3.34 2.49 -6.72
C GLN A 10 2.06 1.95 -6.07
N ILE A 11 0.87 2.31 -6.59
CA ILE A 11 -0.39 1.75 -6.07
C ILE A 11 -0.44 0.24 -6.27
N ARG A 12 -0.02 -0.27 -7.44
CA ARG A 12 0.01 -1.70 -7.72
C ARG A 12 0.95 -2.44 -6.76
N ASP A 13 2.16 -1.91 -6.55
CA ASP A 13 3.15 -2.50 -5.66
C ASP A 13 2.61 -2.54 -4.21
N LEU A 14 2.03 -1.43 -3.73
CA LEU A 14 1.39 -1.37 -2.41
C LEU A 14 0.20 -2.31 -2.26
N GLN A 15 -0.57 -2.55 -3.33
CA GLN A 15 -1.65 -3.53 -3.31
C GLN A 15 -1.14 -4.96 -3.16
N ILE A 16 -0.02 -5.30 -3.81
CA ILE A 16 0.62 -6.61 -3.68
C ILE A 16 1.07 -6.81 -2.22
N ASP A 17 1.71 -5.80 -1.63
CA ASP A 17 2.17 -5.85 -0.23
C ASP A 17 0.99 -6.01 0.75
N LEU A 18 -0.12 -5.31 0.53
CA LEU A 18 -1.34 -5.46 1.32
C LEU A 18 -1.94 -6.85 1.21
N ASN A 19 -2.00 -7.41 0.00
CA ASN A 19 -2.56 -8.74 -0.22
C ASN A 19 -1.69 -9.79 0.47
N HIS A 20 -0.37 -9.67 0.38
CA HIS A 20 0.57 -10.56 1.05
C HIS A 20 0.43 -10.48 2.57
N THR A 21 0.54 -9.27 3.15
CA THR A 21 0.45 -9.09 4.60
C THR A 21 -0.91 -9.45 5.18
N GLY A 22 -2.01 -9.16 4.48
CA GLY A 22 -3.36 -9.53 4.90
C GLY A 22 -3.71 -11.02 4.71
N SER A 23 -2.94 -11.75 3.91
CA SER A 23 -3.12 -13.20 3.69
C SER A 23 -2.09 -14.05 4.41
N CYS A 24 -1.09 -13.45 5.05
CA CYS A 24 -0.11 -14.16 5.85
C CYS A 24 -0.80 -14.85 7.03
N THR A 25 -0.43 -16.12 7.25
CA THR A 25 -0.89 -16.85 8.43
C THR A 25 -0.21 -16.29 9.67
N THR A 26 -0.97 -16.16 10.76
CA THR A 26 -0.46 -15.82 12.09
C THR A 26 -0.22 -17.05 12.95
N LYS A 27 -0.49 -18.25 12.42
CA LYS A 27 -0.31 -19.50 13.16
C LYS A 27 1.17 -19.71 13.49
N GLY A 28 1.46 -19.84 14.79
CA GLY A 28 2.83 -20.07 15.26
C GLY A 28 3.65 -18.79 15.45
N LEU A 29 3.07 -17.62 15.21
CA LEU A 29 3.68 -16.34 15.53
C LEU A 29 3.40 -15.96 16.98
N THR A 30 4.35 -15.25 17.57
CA THR A 30 4.20 -14.53 18.84
C THR A 30 3.28 -13.31 18.69
N GLN A 31 2.84 -12.75 19.80
CA GLN A 31 2.00 -11.54 19.76
C GLN A 31 2.78 -10.35 19.19
N GLU A 32 4.08 -10.27 19.46
CA GLU A 32 4.98 -9.23 18.96
C GLU A 32 5.15 -9.33 17.43
N GLU A 33 5.28 -10.54 16.89
CA GLU A 33 5.34 -10.77 15.44
C GLU A 33 4.01 -10.44 14.75
N ILE A 34 2.88 -10.74 15.38
CA ILE A 34 1.56 -10.36 14.89
C ILE A 34 1.40 -8.84 14.91
N ALA A 35 1.81 -8.16 15.98
CA ALA A 35 1.77 -6.71 16.07
C ALA A 35 2.62 -6.05 14.98
N LEU A 36 3.80 -6.59 14.69
CA LEU A 36 4.66 -6.11 13.60
C LEU A 36 4.00 -6.30 12.21
N LEU A 37 3.31 -7.43 12.00
CA LEU A 37 2.53 -7.66 10.78
C LEU A 37 1.39 -6.64 10.63
N ASP A 38 0.66 -6.38 11.71
CA ASP A 38 -0.42 -5.39 11.74
C ASP A 38 0.10 -3.98 11.46
N GLU A 39 1.20 -3.58 12.12
CA GLU A 39 1.85 -2.28 11.87
C GLU A 39 2.25 -2.13 10.39
N ARG A 40 2.83 -3.18 9.80
CA ARG A 40 3.20 -3.18 8.38
C ARG A 40 1.97 -3.06 7.50
N PHE A 41 0.89 -3.79 7.79
CA PHE A 41 -0.36 -3.74 7.04
C PHE A 41 -0.96 -2.32 7.05
N PHE A 42 -1.16 -1.73 8.23
CA PHE A 42 -1.77 -0.42 8.36
C PHE A 42 -0.89 0.71 7.80
N SER A 43 0.43 0.60 7.95
CA SER A 43 1.39 1.55 7.34
C SER A 43 1.29 1.52 5.80
N THR A 44 1.24 0.32 5.21
CA THR A 44 1.11 0.13 3.77
C THR A 44 -0.24 0.66 3.27
N LEU A 45 -1.32 0.40 3.99
CA LEU A 45 -2.66 0.90 3.67
C LEU A 45 -2.71 2.43 3.66
N LYS A 46 -2.14 3.06 4.70
CA LYS A 46 -2.03 4.52 4.81
C LYS A 46 -1.26 5.12 3.64
N ASN A 47 -0.15 4.49 3.23
CA ASN A 47 0.64 4.94 2.09
C ASN A 47 -0.13 4.81 0.77
N LYS A 48 -0.83 3.70 0.54
CA LYS A 48 -1.67 3.52 -0.65
C LYS A 48 -2.72 4.62 -0.75
N ASN A 49 -3.42 4.94 0.35
CA ASN A 49 -4.44 5.99 0.37
C ASN A 49 -3.85 7.37 0.05
N LYS A 50 -2.64 7.68 0.53
CA LYS A 50 -1.95 8.93 0.17
C LYS A 50 -1.64 9.01 -1.33
N VAL A 51 -1.19 7.92 -1.95
CA VAL A 51 -0.87 7.89 -3.39
C VAL A 51 -2.15 8.03 -4.23
N ILE A 52 -3.24 7.36 -3.84
CA ILE A 52 -4.55 7.52 -4.48
C ILE A 52 -5.03 8.98 -4.39
N ALA A 53 -4.93 9.61 -3.22
CA ALA A 53 -5.30 11.01 -3.05
C ALA A 53 -4.47 11.95 -3.96
N ARG A 54 -3.17 11.69 -4.13
CA ARG A 54 -2.32 12.45 -5.06
C ARG A 54 -2.74 12.31 -6.52
N ILE A 55 -3.19 11.12 -6.92
CA ILE A 55 -3.73 10.89 -8.27
C ILE A 55 -5.04 11.66 -8.45
N ASN A 56 -5.96 11.56 -7.49
CA ASN A 56 -7.28 12.20 -7.59
C ASN A 56 -7.23 13.72 -7.51
N ASN A 57 -6.24 14.28 -6.81
CA ASN A 57 -6.03 15.73 -6.70
C ASN A 57 -5.20 16.33 -7.85
N LYS A 58 -4.75 15.53 -8.82
CA LYS A 58 -4.13 16.08 -10.04
C LYS A 58 -5.24 16.57 -10.97
N PRO A 59 -5.24 17.85 -11.37
CA PRO A 59 -6.26 18.37 -12.28
C PRO A 59 -6.21 17.63 -13.62
N GLU A 60 -7.40 17.38 -14.19
CA GLU A 60 -7.54 16.80 -15.53
C GLU A 60 -6.72 17.62 -16.54
N GLY A 61 -5.84 16.96 -17.29
CA GLY A 61 -4.98 17.62 -18.30
C GLY A 61 -3.47 17.63 -18.02
N PHE A 62 -2.99 17.15 -16.87
CA PHE A 62 -1.56 16.87 -16.64
C PHE A 62 -1.19 15.43 -17.09
N LEU A 63 -1.30 15.16 -18.39
CA LEU A 63 -0.75 13.97 -19.06
C LEU A 63 0.04 14.37 -20.30
#